data_AF-A0A367IT13-F1
#
_entry.id   AF-A0A367IT13-F1
#
_cell.length_a   1.000
_cell.length_b   1.000
_cell.length_c   1.000
_cell.angle_alpha   90.00
_cell.angle_beta   90.00
_cell.angle_gamma   90.00
#
_symmetry.space_group_name_H-M   'P 1'
#
loop_
_entity.id
_entity.type
_entity.pdbx_description
1 polymer ?
#
loop_
_entity_poly.entity_id
_entity_poly.type
_entity_poly.pdbx_seq_one_letter_code
_entity_poly.pdbx_strand_id
1 'polypeptide(L)'
;CFNFQLRHPYEYVIKFTKWLKEMEPSLKDKQLAEKAYGIAVDSYKTSLCIEYPPHTIAAGCVYLATLFLKDQDSTIEKLIKDRPWDQYFLSRMDDIEDVTQQILDLYIATNSRHDVGKYTKLKIMLNEQAQQRGPDPYLDEISKIELSSMASNSNIRKMAAALDEVNTNQHTVSYHFG
;
A
#
# COMPACT_ATOMS: atom_id res chain seq x y z
N CYS A 1 -31.05 -7.83 -7.09
CA CYS A 1 -30.87 -7.77 -5.62
C CYS A 1 -30.11 -6.50 -5.28
N PHE A 2 -30.64 -5.66 -4.39
CA PHE A 2 -29.99 -4.41 -3.98
C PHE A 2 -29.34 -4.60 -2.61
N ASN A 3 -28.02 -4.47 -2.55
CA ASN A 3 -27.28 -4.44 -1.29
C ASN A 3 -26.69 -3.04 -1.11
N PHE A 4 -27.23 -2.29 -0.14
CA PHE A 4 -26.77 -0.94 0.20
C PHE A 4 -25.82 -0.91 1.40
N GLN A 5 -25.48 -2.08 1.97
CA GLN A 5 -24.60 -2.19 3.12
C GLN A 5 -23.14 -2.20 2.67
N LEU A 6 -22.52 -1.02 2.64
CA LEU A 6 -21.09 -0.87 2.39
C LEU A 6 -20.34 -0.75 3.72
N ARG A 7 -19.36 -1.65 3.93
CA ARG A 7 -18.42 -1.54 5.05
C ARG A 7 -17.21 -0.75 4.62
N HIS A 8 -16.86 0.27 5.38
CA HIS A 8 -15.79 1.19 5.03
C HIS A 8 -14.47 0.86 5.74
N PRO A 9 -13.30 1.06 5.10
CA PRO A 9 -11.99 0.83 5.72
C PRO A 9 -11.75 1.64 6.99
N TYR A 10 -12.23 2.89 7.09
CA TYR A 10 -11.93 3.76 8.23
C TYR A 10 -12.42 3.22 9.58
N GLU A 11 -13.47 2.39 9.60
CA GLU A 11 -13.96 1.75 10.83
C GLU A 11 -12.91 0.78 11.41
N TYR A 12 -12.20 0.09 10.52
CA TYR A 12 -11.15 -0.85 10.89
C TYR A 12 -9.86 -0.12 11.27
N VAL A 13 -9.56 1.02 10.64
CA VAL A 13 -8.42 1.87 11.01
C VAL A 13 -8.47 2.25 12.50
N ILE A 14 -9.64 2.65 13.00
CA ILE A 14 -9.82 3.02 14.42
C ILE A 14 -9.64 1.81 15.34
N LYS A 15 -10.12 0.64 14.93
CA LYS A 15 -9.95 -0.60 15.72
C LYS A 15 -8.47 -1.00 15.80
N PHE A 16 -7.79 -0.96 14.67
CA PHE A 16 -6.37 -1.28 14.56
C PHE A 16 -5.49 -0.31 15.33
N THR A 17 -5.73 0.99 15.25
CA THR A 17 -4.93 1.98 15.99
C THR A 17 -5.10 1.86 17.50
N LYS A 18 -6.33 1.59 17.97
CA LYS A 18 -6.59 1.29 19.39
C LYS A 18 -5.88 0.03 19.85
N TRP A 19 -5.96 -1.03 19.05
CA TRP A 19 -5.33 -2.30 19.38
C TRP A 19 -3.79 -2.19 19.38
N LEU A 20 -3.20 -1.43 18.46
CA LEU A 20 -1.76 -1.10 18.49
C LEU A 20 -1.35 -0.33 19.76
N LYS A 21 -2.21 0.57 20.25
CA LYS A 21 -1.98 1.30 21.51
C LYS A 21 -2.00 0.39 22.74
N GLU A 22 -2.91 -0.58 22.77
CA GLU A 22 -2.97 -1.57 23.86
C GLU A 22 -1.67 -2.39 23.92
N MET A 23 -1.09 -2.69 22.76
CA MET A 23 0.17 -3.43 22.65
C MET A 23 1.41 -2.59 22.96
N GLU A 24 1.38 -1.31 22.55
CA GLU A 24 2.48 -0.37 22.77
C GLU A 24 1.93 0.92 23.37
N PRO A 25 1.84 1.01 24.72
CA PRO A 25 1.23 2.16 25.40
C PRO A 25 1.94 3.49 25.14
N SER A 26 3.20 3.44 24.72
CA SER A 26 4.01 4.61 24.36
C SER A 26 3.71 5.17 22.97
N LEU A 27 2.92 4.47 22.16
CA LEU A 27 2.56 4.89 20.80
C LEU A 27 1.61 6.10 20.82
N LYS A 28 1.92 7.10 19.99
CA LYS A 28 1.03 8.25 19.72
C LYS A 28 -0.13 7.84 18.80
N ASP A 29 -1.10 7.13 19.37
CA ASP A 29 -2.30 6.60 18.71
C ASP A 29 -3.03 7.65 17.86
N LYS A 30 -3.20 8.87 18.38
CA LYS A 30 -3.95 9.93 17.69
C LYS A 30 -3.29 10.37 16.38
N GLN A 31 -1.97 10.59 16.38
CA GLN A 31 -1.25 11.01 15.17
C GLN A 31 -1.26 9.92 14.10
N LEU A 32 -1.06 8.66 14.53
CA LEU A 32 -1.14 7.51 13.64
C LEU A 32 -2.55 7.34 13.06
N ALA A 33 -3.58 7.45 13.89
CA ALA A 33 -4.97 7.31 13.47
C ALA A 33 -5.40 8.41 12.51
N GLU A 34 -5.04 9.68 12.78
CA GLU A 34 -5.33 10.81 11.89
C GLU A 34 -4.67 10.61 10.52
N LYS A 35 -3.41 10.21 10.49
CA LYS A 35 -2.68 9.95 9.24
C LYS A 35 -3.28 8.76 8.47
N ALA A 36 -3.52 7.64 9.16
CA ALA A 36 -4.10 6.44 8.55
C ALA A 36 -5.53 6.67 8.05
N TYR A 37 -6.33 7.49 8.74
CA TYR A 37 -7.67 7.87 8.31
C TYR A 37 -7.62 8.68 7.01
N GLY A 38 -6.70 9.66 6.91
CA GLY A 38 -6.49 10.42 5.67
C GLY A 38 -6.11 9.53 4.49
N ILE A 39 -5.18 8.60 4.72
CA ILE A 39 -4.78 7.59 3.72
C ILE A 39 -5.97 6.70 3.32
N ALA A 40 -6.80 6.29 4.28
CA ALA A 40 -8.00 5.49 3.98
C ALA A 40 -9.03 6.27 3.15
N VAL A 41 -9.18 7.58 3.35
CA VAL A 41 -10.00 8.43 2.47
C VAL A 41 -9.40 8.52 1.07
N ASP A 42 -8.08 8.63 0.96
CA ASP A 42 -7.40 8.65 -0.34
C ASP A 42 -7.51 7.31 -1.08
N SER A 43 -7.62 6.19 -0.37
CA SER A 43 -7.80 4.87 -0.98
C SER A 43 -9.05 4.78 -1.87
N TYR A 44 -10.10 5.59 -1.63
CA TYR A 44 -11.28 5.65 -2.49
C TYR A 44 -11.02 6.25 -3.88
N LYS A 45 -9.86 6.92 -4.08
CA LYS A 45 -9.45 7.43 -5.39
C LYS A 45 -8.76 6.35 -6.25
N THR A 46 -8.62 5.14 -5.70
CA THR A 46 -7.98 3.98 -6.36
C THR A 46 -8.99 2.85 -6.57
N SER A 47 -8.59 1.77 -7.27
CA SER A 47 -9.40 0.57 -7.46
C SER A 47 -9.38 -0.40 -6.27
N LEU A 48 -8.71 -0.07 -5.16
CA LEU A 48 -8.58 -0.95 -4.00
C LEU A 48 -9.92 -1.43 -3.42
N CYS A 49 -10.97 -0.60 -3.50
CA CYS A 49 -12.30 -0.94 -2.95
C CYS A 49 -13.00 -2.11 -3.68
N ILE A 50 -12.56 -2.45 -4.89
CA ILE A 50 -13.07 -3.62 -5.63
C ILE A 50 -12.12 -4.82 -5.57
N GLU A 51 -10.85 -4.59 -5.28
CA GLU A 51 -9.80 -5.62 -5.24
C GLU A 51 -9.70 -6.28 -3.86
N TYR A 52 -9.82 -5.49 -2.80
CA TYR A 52 -9.55 -5.94 -1.43
C TYR A 52 -10.73 -5.70 -0.49
N PRO A 53 -10.91 -6.56 0.53
CA PRO A 53 -11.89 -6.32 1.57
C PRO A 53 -11.48 -5.13 2.45
N PRO A 54 -12.44 -4.43 3.07
CA PRO A 54 -12.18 -3.17 3.76
C PRO A 54 -11.22 -3.27 4.96
N HIS A 55 -11.09 -4.45 5.58
CA HIS A 55 -10.15 -4.67 6.68
C HIS A 55 -8.69 -4.72 6.17
N THR A 56 -8.43 -5.35 5.03
CA THR A 56 -7.11 -5.40 4.39
C THR A 56 -6.68 -4.02 3.91
N ILE A 57 -7.60 -3.24 3.30
CA ILE A 57 -7.33 -1.85 2.92
C ILE A 57 -6.93 -1.03 4.15
N ALA A 58 -7.67 -1.17 5.25
CA ALA A 58 -7.37 -0.47 6.49
C ALA A 58 -6.00 -0.86 7.08
N ALA A 59 -5.62 -2.14 6.98
CA ALA A 59 -4.31 -2.62 7.41
C ALA A 59 -3.18 -1.98 6.60
N GLY A 60 -3.30 -1.94 5.27
CA GLY A 60 -2.36 -1.23 4.38
C GLY A 60 -2.27 0.25 4.70
N CYS A 61 -3.39 0.92 4.96
CA CYS A 61 -3.40 2.34 5.36
C CYS A 61 -2.67 2.59 6.68
N VAL A 62 -2.86 1.73 7.68
CA VAL A 62 -2.16 1.83 8.98
C VAL A 62 -0.68 1.55 8.79
N TYR A 63 -0.32 0.54 8.01
CA TYR A 63 1.08 0.22 7.71
C TYR A 63 1.78 1.38 7.00
N LEU A 64 1.18 1.95 5.95
CA LEU A 64 1.71 3.13 5.26
C LEU A 64 1.85 4.34 6.20
N ALA A 65 0.89 4.57 7.09
CA ALA A 65 0.98 5.62 8.09
C ALA A 65 2.18 5.43 9.03
N THR A 66 2.46 4.18 9.46
CA THR A 66 3.66 3.89 10.26
C THR A 66 4.94 4.14 9.49
N LEU A 67 5.00 3.79 8.19
CA LEU A 67 6.15 4.08 7.34
C LEU A 67 6.43 5.60 7.23
N PHE A 68 5.39 6.41 7.12
CA PHE A 68 5.54 7.87 7.09
C PHE A 68 5.99 8.49 8.41
N LEU A 69 5.64 7.86 9.54
CA LEU A 69 5.97 8.34 10.87
C LEU A 69 7.25 7.71 11.45
N LYS A 70 7.83 6.71 10.76
CA LYS A 70 9.07 6.02 11.17
C LYS A 70 10.21 6.99 11.50
N ASP A 71 10.40 8.05 10.70
CA ASP A 71 11.47 9.03 10.91
C ASP A 71 11.18 9.99 12.09
N GLN A 72 9.94 10.04 12.57
CA GLN A 72 9.48 10.95 13.63
C GLN A 72 9.40 10.28 15.01
N ASP A 73 9.23 8.96 15.06
CA ASP A 73 9.03 8.22 16.31
C ASP A 73 9.78 6.88 16.32
N SER A 74 10.80 6.77 17.17
CA SER A 74 11.59 5.54 17.36
C SER A 74 10.76 4.35 17.85
N THR A 75 9.59 4.59 18.45
CA THR A 75 8.66 3.54 18.91
C THR A 75 8.02 2.83 17.73
N ILE A 76 7.69 3.59 16.68
CA ILE A 76 7.10 3.06 15.43
C ILE A 76 8.13 2.22 14.68
N GLU A 77 9.40 2.61 14.70
CA GLU A 77 10.47 1.81 14.08
C GLU A 77 10.60 0.42 14.74
N LYS A 78 10.49 0.33 16.07
CA LYS A 78 10.49 -0.94 16.79
C LYS A 78 9.28 -1.79 16.42
N LEU A 79 8.10 -1.17 16.33
CA LEU A 79 6.86 -1.85 15.97
C LEU A 79 6.94 -2.47 14.56
N ILE A 80 7.59 -1.80 13.61
CA ILE A 80 7.77 -2.34 12.25
C ILE A 80 8.74 -3.55 12.24
N LYS A 81 9.82 -3.51 13.04
CA LYS A 81 10.86 -4.56 13.04
C LYS A 81 10.50 -5.81 13.83
N ASP A 82 9.87 -5.65 14.99
CA ASP A 82 9.73 -6.74 15.96
C ASP A 82 8.45 -7.58 15.77
N ARG A 83 7.52 -7.18 14.89
CA ARG A 83 6.14 -7.67 14.90
C ARG A 83 5.70 -8.27 13.55
N PRO A 84 5.09 -9.47 13.54
CA PRO A 84 4.48 -10.04 12.34
C PRO A 84 3.13 -9.39 12.04
N TRP A 85 3.09 -8.39 11.16
CA TRP A 85 1.87 -7.65 10.80
C TRP A 85 0.74 -8.56 10.31
N ASP A 86 1.06 -9.65 9.61
CA ASP A 86 0.08 -10.56 9.00
C ASP A 86 -0.88 -11.20 9.99
N GLN A 87 -0.33 -11.64 11.12
CA GLN A 87 -1.10 -12.30 12.18
C GLN A 87 -2.06 -11.32 12.86
N TYR A 88 -1.72 -10.03 12.83
CA TYR A 88 -2.44 -9.00 13.56
C TYR A 88 -3.59 -8.40 12.77
N PHE A 89 -3.41 -8.24 11.46
CA PHE A 89 -4.45 -7.70 10.59
C PHE A 89 -5.35 -8.78 9.97
N LEU A 90 -5.06 -10.06 10.23
CA LEU A 90 -5.74 -11.20 9.59
C LEU A 90 -5.75 -11.05 8.06
N SER A 91 -4.67 -10.50 7.52
CA SER A 91 -4.47 -10.21 6.10
C SER A 91 -3.05 -10.62 5.74
N ARG A 92 -2.86 -11.09 4.50
CA ARG A 92 -1.54 -11.52 4.04
C ARG A 92 -0.64 -10.31 3.86
N MET A 93 0.66 -10.46 4.10
CA MET A 93 1.62 -9.36 3.95
C MET A 93 1.58 -8.81 2.54
N ASP A 94 1.53 -9.71 1.56
CA ASP A 94 1.50 -9.38 0.14
C ASP A 94 0.34 -8.42 -0.17
N ASP A 95 -0.84 -8.67 0.39
CA ASP A 95 -2.03 -7.86 0.17
C ASP A 95 -1.90 -6.49 0.85
N ILE A 96 -1.31 -6.45 2.05
CA ILE A 96 -1.07 -5.20 2.80
C ILE A 96 -0.03 -4.34 2.07
N GLU A 97 1.05 -4.95 1.59
CA GLU A 97 2.12 -4.30 0.84
C GLU A 97 1.62 -3.81 -0.52
N ASP A 98 0.81 -4.60 -1.24
CA ASP A 98 0.23 -4.17 -2.52
C ASP A 98 -0.71 -2.97 -2.35
N VAL A 99 -1.64 -3.03 -1.38
CA VAL A 99 -2.48 -1.88 -1.00
C VAL A 99 -1.62 -0.64 -0.71
N THR A 100 -0.54 -0.83 0.04
CA THR A 100 0.39 0.24 0.39
C THR A 100 1.07 0.83 -0.85
N GLN A 101 1.51 -0.01 -1.79
CA GLN A 101 2.14 0.42 -3.04
C GLN A 101 1.16 1.18 -3.94
N GLN A 102 -0.08 0.71 -4.08
CA GLN A 102 -1.09 1.39 -4.89
C GLN A 102 -1.41 2.79 -4.36
N ILE A 103 -1.52 2.96 -3.05
CA ILE A 103 -1.75 4.29 -2.45
C ILE A 103 -0.49 5.16 -2.56
N LEU A 104 0.69 4.58 -2.46
CA LEU A 104 1.95 5.29 -2.66
C LEU A 104 2.08 5.80 -4.10
N ASP A 105 1.62 5.02 -5.08
CA ASP A 105 1.57 5.41 -6.50
C ASP A 105 0.59 6.57 -6.74
N LEU A 106 -0.56 6.55 -6.07
CA LEU A 106 -1.45 7.71 -6.06
C LEU A 106 -0.74 8.96 -5.54
N TYR A 107 0.05 8.86 -4.47
CA TYR A 107 0.81 10.00 -3.95
C TYR A 107 1.96 10.43 -4.88
N ILE A 108 2.63 9.50 -5.56
CA ILE A 108 3.64 9.82 -6.57
C ILE A 108 3.02 10.59 -7.74
N ALA A 109 1.84 10.17 -8.19
CA ALA A 109 1.14 10.78 -9.31
C ALA A 109 0.54 12.16 -8.99
N THR A 110 0.14 12.39 -7.74
CA THR A 110 -0.60 13.60 -7.32
C THR A 110 0.28 14.69 -6.70
N ASN A 111 1.49 14.38 -6.25
CA ASN A 111 2.29 15.26 -5.39
C ASN A 111 3.50 15.90 -6.11
N SER A 112 4.06 16.96 -5.52
CA SER A 112 5.13 17.76 -6.14
C SER A 112 6.47 17.00 -6.23
N ARG A 113 7.31 17.33 -7.23
CA ARG A 113 8.58 16.62 -7.56
C ARG A 113 9.52 16.41 -6.36
N HIS A 114 9.49 17.29 -5.37
CA HIS A 114 10.34 17.19 -4.18
C HIS A 114 9.91 16.08 -3.21
N ASP A 115 8.61 15.76 -3.16
CA ASP A 115 8.05 14.73 -2.29
C ASP A 115 8.05 13.35 -2.99
N VAL A 116 8.03 13.35 -4.34
CA VAL A 116 8.15 12.13 -5.16
C VAL A 116 9.39 11.32 -4.81
N GLY A 117 10.55 11.97 -4.61
CA GLY A 117 11.78 11.26 -4.23
C GLY A 117 11.67 10.49 -2.91
N LYS A 118 10.88 10.99 -1.96
CA LYS A 118 10.60 10.30 -0.69
C LYS A 118 9.74 9.06 -0.92
N TYR A 119 8.67 9.19 -1.70
CA TYR A 119 7.75 8.09 -2.00
C TYR A 119 8.43 7.01 -2.85
N THR A 120 9.21 7.37 -3.86
CA THR A 120 9.96 6.40 -4.67
C THR A 120 10.95 5.60 -3.80
N LYS A 121 11.64 6.26 -2.86
CA LYS A 121 12.53 5.56 -1.92
C LYS A 121 11.79 4.57 -1.04
N LEU A 122 10.60 4.93 -0.55
CA LEU A 122 9.75 4.02 0.21
C LEU A 122 9.28 2.83 -0.63
N LYS A 123 8.92 3.06 -1.90
CA LYS A 123 8.51 2.00 -2.83
C LYS A 123 9.63 1.00 -3.09
N ILE A 124 10.85 1.49 -3.30
CA ILE A 124 12.04 0.63 -3.47
C ILE A 124 12.28 -0.21 -2.21
N MET A 125 12.21 0.40 -1.02
CA MET A 125 12.38 -0.30 0.25
C MET A 125 11.31 -1.38 0.45
N LEU A 126 10.05 -1.11 0.17
CA LEU A 126 8.95 -2.08 0.24
C LEU A 126 9.20 -3.27 -0.69
N ASN A 127 9.59 -3.01 -1.93
CA ASN A 127 9.88 -4.08 -2.89
C ASN A 127 11.10 -4.93 -2.49
N GLU A 128 12.13 -4.30 -1.90
CA GLU A 128 13.29 -5.03 -1.36
C GLU A 128 12.89 -5.91 -0.16
N GLN A 129 12.03 -5.42 0.72
CA GLN A 129 11.48 -6.20 1.84
C GLN A 129 10.65 -7.39 1.36
N ALA A 130 9.81 -7.21 0.34
CA ALA A 130 9.03 -8.28 -0.27
C ALA A 130 9.91 -9.38 -0.86
N GLN A 131 11.01 -9.01 -1.55
CA GLN A 131 11.95 -9.97 -2.12
C GLN A 131 12.67 -10.81 -1.06
N GLN A 132 12.93 -10.25 0.13
CA GLN A 132 13.58 -10.97 1.22
C GLN A 132 12.64 -11.95 1.94
N ARG A 133 11.32 -11.75 1.87
CA ARG A 133 10.33 -12.59 2.57
C ARG A 133 10.15 -13.99 1.99
N GLY A 134 10.61 -14.24 0.76
CA GLY A 134 10.44 -15.54 0.10
C GLY A 134 8.97 -15.88 -0.20
N PRO A 135 8.68 -17.05 -0.80
CA PRO A 135 7.32 -17.43 -1.16
C PRO A 135 6.44 -17.61 0.08
N ASP A 136 5.24 -17.00 0.11
CA ASP A 136 4.31 -17.07 1.24
C ASP A 136 4.07 -18.54 1.67
N PRO A 137 4.38 -18.91 2.93
CA PRO A 137 4.20 -20.26 3.46
C PRO A 137 2.75 -20.75 3.42
N TYR A 138 1.76 -19.84 3.42
CA TYR A 138 0.33 -20.14 3.42
C TYR A 138 -0.32 -20.01 2.04
N LEU A 139 0.46 -19.73 1.01
CA LEU A 139 -0.05 -19.63 -0.35
C LEU A 139 -0.53 -21.02 -0.84
N ASP A 140 -1.82 -21.11 -1.14
CA ASP A 140 -2.45 -22.33 -1.64
C ASP A 140 -1.83 -22.77 -2.97
N GLU A 141 -1.79 -24.08 -3.24
CA GLU A 141 -1.16 -24.61 -4.46
C GLU A 141 -1.76 -24.03 -5.75
N ILE A 142 -3.06 -23.73 -5.73
CA ILE A 142 -3.78 -23.13 -6.86
C ILE A 142 -3.27 -21.71 -7.12
N SER A 143 -3.14 -20.89 -6.07
CA SER A 143 -2.64 -19.51 -6.19
C SER A 143 -1.15 -19.48 -6.60
N LYS A 144 -0.34 -20.47 -6.17
CA LYS A 144 1.04 -20.66 -6.64
C LYS A 144 1.09 -20.89 -8.16
N ILE A 145 0.21 -21.75 -8.68
CA ILE A 145 0.13 -22.04 -10.10
C ILE A 145 -0.31 -20.80 -10.88
N GLU A 146 -1.33 -20.07 -10.42
CA GLU A 146 -1.79 -18.84 -11.05
C GLU A 146 -0.69 -17.77 -11.12
N LEU A 147 0.00 -17.48 -10.01
CA LEU A 147 1.13 -16.54 -9.97
C LEU A 147 2.27 -16.97 -10.92
N SER A 148 2.60 -18.27 -10.96
CA SER A 148 3.62 -18.80 -11.88
C SER A 148 3.22 -18.68 -13.36
N SER A 149 1.91 -18.82 -13.64
CA SER A 149 1.35 -18.70 -14.98
C SER A 149 1.30 -17.23 -15.43
N MET A 150 1.01 -16.29 -14.53
CA MET A 150 1.07 -14.85 -14.77
C MET A 150 2.51 -14.38 -15.01
N ALA A 151 3.48 -14.88 -14.24
CA ALA A 151 4.90 -14.60 -14.42
C ALA A 151 5.48 -15.16 -15.73
N SER A 152 4.96 -16.32 -16.18
CA SER A 152 5.35 -16.94 -17.46
C SER A 152 4.67 -16.29 -18.68
N ASN A 153 3.63 -15.49 -18.49
CA ASN A 153 2.88 -14.87 -19.57
C ASN A 153 3.64 -13.67 -20.14
N SER A 154 4.66 -13.97 -20.96
CA SER A 154 5.58 -13.00 -21.59
C SER A 154 4.88 -11.88 -22.37
N ASN A 155 3.61 -12.08 -22.76
CA ASN A 155 2.81 -11.08 -23.47
C ASN A 155 2.38 -9.90 -22.57
N ILE A 156 2.05 -10.14 -21.30
CA ILE A 156 1.64 -9.06 -20.37
C ILE A 156 2.86 -8.22 -19.97
N ARG A 157 4.01 -8.86 -19.72
CA ARG A 157 5.26 -8.16 -19.41
C ARG A 157 5.77 -7.32 -20.59
N LYS A 158 5.58 -7.79 -21.82
CA LYS A 158 5.86 -7.02 -23.05
C LYS A 158 4.91 -5.84 -23.22
N MET A 159 3.63 -5.98 -22.89
CA MET A 159 2.68 -4.86 -22.93
C MET A 159 2.96 -3.81 -21.86
N ALA A 160 3.27 -4.21 -20.62
CA ALA A 160 3.61 -3.30 -19.54
C ALA A 160 4.92 -2.54 -19.84
N ALA A 161 5.95 -3.23 -20.35
CA ALA A 161 7.19 -2.59 -20.79
C ALA A 161 6.98 -1.65 -21.98
N ALA A 162 6.12 -2.03 -22.94
CA ALA A 162 5.78 -1.17 -24.07
C ALA A 162 5.00 0.10 -23.66
N LEU A 163 4.15 0.03 -22.63
CA LEU A 163 3.46 1.21 -22.10
C LEU A 163 4.41 2.16 -21.35
N ASP A 164 5.41 1.63 -20.65
CA ASP A 164 6.43 2.43 -19.96
C ASP A 164 7.40 3.09 -20.97
N GLU A 165 7.78 2.41 -22.05
CA GLU A 165 8.60 3.00 -23.13
C GLU A 165 7.86 4.14 -23.85
N VAL A 166 6.55 4.00 -24.07
CA VAL A 166 5.72 5.04 -24.71
C VAL A 166 5.54 6.28 -23.83
N ASN A 167 5.61 6.13 -22.50
CA ASN A 167 5.43 7.24 -21.56
C ASN A 167 6.74 8.03 -21.27
N THR A 168 7.87 7.61 -21.81
CA THR A 168 9.11 8.38 -21.76
C THR A 168 9.31 9.24 -23.01
N ASN A 169 8.83 10.49 -22.94
CA ASN A 169 9.38 11.67 -23.63
C ASN A 169 9.00 12.01 -25.09
N GLN A 170 7.72 12.18 -25.49
CA GLN A 170 7.44 12.93 -26.76
C GLN A 170 6.24 13.92 -26.82
N HIS A 171 5.50 14.23 -25.76
CA HIS A 171 4.45 15.27 -25.85
C HIS A 171 4.57 16.39 -24.82
N THR A 172 5.47 17.34 -25.10
CA THR A 172 5.26 18.74 -24.69
C THR A 172 4.82 19.51 -25.94
N VAL A 173 3.52 19.72 -26.11
CA VAL A 173 2.99 20.63 -27.13
C VAL A 173 3.13 22.05 -26.58
N SER A 174 4.10 22.80 -27.07
CA SER A 174 4.26 24.23 -26.80
C SER A 174 3.31 25.02 -27.69
N TYR A 175 2.35 25.75 -27.10
CA TYR A 175 1.54 26.73 -27.82
C TYR A 175 2.29 28.05 -27.92
N HIS A 176 2.51 28.53 -29.14
CA HIS A 176 2.87 29.92 -29.40
C HIS A 176 1.62 30.65 -29.89
N PHE A 177 1.19 31.64 -29.11
CA PHE A 177 0.16 32.58 -29.51
C PHE A 177 0.84 33.78 -30.17
N GLY A 178 0.55 33.99 -31.44
CA GLY A 178 0.81 35.23 -32.18
C GLY A 178 -0.48 36.01 -32.36
#